data_AF-A0ABD5MBV8-F1
#
_entry.id   AF-A0ABD5MBV8-F1
#
_cell.length_a   1.000
_cell.length_b   1.000
_cell.length_c   1.000
_cell.angle_alpha   90.00
_cell.angle_beta   90.00
_cell.angle_gamma   90.00
#
_symmetry.space_group_name_H-M   'P 1'
#
loop_
_entity.id
_entity.type
_entity.pdbx_description
1 polymer ?
#
loop_
_entity_poly.entity_id
_entity_poly.type
_entity_poly.pdbx_seq_one_letter_code
_entity_poly.pdbx_strand_id
1 'polypeptide(L)'
;MSSIGEPIGAGELSGPEPLVRYSRDRDEDGTNAVVSAFCEPPLDGVPTEAETLYTWVDADAIDDLLDSARANLRLSAVIWEYPVVITSDEIEVYEPGTAVE
;
A
#
# COMPACT_ATOMS: atom_id res chain seq x y z
N MET A 1 14.33 -11.10 45.39
CA MET A 1 15.21 -11.76 44.41
C MET A 1 14.37 -12.11 43.20
N SER A 2 14.84 -11.66 42.04
CA SER A 2 14.53 -12.11 40.67
C SER A 2 13.13 -11.88 40.10
N SER A 3 13.06 -10.75 39.40
CA SER A 3 12.49 -10.60 38.05
C SER A 3 12.41 -11.89 37.23
N ILE A 4 11.28 -12.04 36.55
CA ILE A 4 11.23 -12.59 35.20
C ILE A 4 10.35 -11.62 34.42
N GLY A 5 11.01 -10.81 33.60
CA GLY A 5 10.34 -9.89 32.68
C GLY A 5 9.46 -10.70 31.74
N GLU A 6 8.21 -10.29 31.63
CA GLU A 6 7.33 -10.70 30.56
C GLU A 6 8.04 -10.41 29.23
N PRO A 7 8.03 -11.35 28.26
CA PRO A 7 8.47 -11.01 26.92
C PRO A 7 7.56 -9.88 26.45
N ILE A 8 8.15 -8.72 26.16
CA ILE A 8 7.52 -7.70 25.34
C ILE A 8 7.24 -8.41 24.02
N GLY A 9 6.03 -8.96 23.88
CA GLY A 9 5.51 -9.42 22.60
C GLY A 9 5.74 -8.28 21.64
N ALA A 10 6.35 -8.60 20.49
CA ALA A 10 6.67 -7.66 19.43
C ALA A 10 5.53 -6.64 19.35
N GLY A 11 5.82 -5.41 19.80
CA GLY A 11 4.84 -4.36 19.79
C GLY A 11 4.31 -4.28 18.39
N GLU A 12 3.05 -4.68 18.20
CA GLU A 12 2.27 -4.30 17.05
C GLU A 12 2.54 -2.82 16.88
N LEU A 13 3.22 -2.47 15.78
CA LEU A 13 3.30 -1.10 15.35
C LEU A 13 1.85 -0.72 15.09
N SER A 14 1.18 -0.18 16.11
CA SER A 14 -0.19 0.32 16.05
C SER A 14 -0.16 1.61 15.24
N GLY A 15 0.20 1.47 13.98
CA GLY A 15 -0.14 2.42 12.94
C GLY A 15 -1.62 2.28 12.59
N PRO A 16 -2.17 3.23 11.83
CA PRO A 16 -3.54 3.10 11.34
C PRO A 16 -3.71 1.76 10.61
N GLU A 17 -4.82 1.07 10.84
CA GLU A 17 -5.19 -0.09 10.04
C GLU A 17 -5.47 0.37 8.61
N PRO A 18 -5.03 -0.37 7.58
CA PRO A 18 -5.34 -0.01 6.21
C PRO A 18 -6.84 -0.16 5.94
N LEU A 19 -7.41 0.78 5.18
CA LEU A 19 -8.77 0.69 4.66
C LEU A 19 -8.93 -0.50 3.72
N VAL A 20 -7.92 -0.71 2.87
CA VAL A 20 -7.86 -1.83 1.94
C VAL A 20 -6.49 -2.47 2.03
N ARG A 21 -6.50 -3.80 2.06
CA ARG A 21 -5.31 -4.64 1.99
C ARG A 21 -5.48 -5.59 0.80
N TYR A 22 -4.76 -5.34 -0.27
CA TYR A 22 -4.86 -6.05 -1.54
C TYR A 22 -3.62 -6.93 -1.74
N SER A 23 -3.80 -8.25 -1.79
CA SER A 23 -2.73 -9.19 -2.09
C SER A 23 -2.46 -9.20 -3.58
N ARG A 24 -1.23 -8.86 -3.98
CA ARG A 24 -0.81 -8.84 -5.38
C ARG A 24 -0.30 -10.21 -5.79
N ASP A 25 -0.74 -10.68 -6.96
CA ASP A 25 -0.11 -11.80 -7.63
C ASP A 25 1.18 -11.36 -8.33
N ARG A 26 2.23 -12.18 -8.30
CA ARG A 26 3.53 -11.80 -8.90
C ARG A 26 3.49 -11.61 -10.41
N ASP A 27 2.52 -12.25 -11.06
CA ASP A 27 2.28 -12.15 -12.49
C ASP A 27 1.34 -10.96 -12.84
N GLU A 28 0.83 -10.22 -11.86
CA GLU A 28 0.00 -9.04 -12.04
C GLU A 28 0.84 -7.76 -12.15
N ASP A 29 0.53 -6.89 -13.12
CA ASP A 29 1.17 -5.58 -13.24
C ASP A 29 0.92 -4.74 -11.99
N GLY A 30 1.97 -4.12 -11.44
CA GLY A 30 1.90 -3.33 -10.20
C GLY A 30 0.89 -2.19 -10.29
N THR A 31 0.78 -1.57 -11.46
CA THR A 31 -0.19 -0.49 -11.69
C THR A 31 -1.63 -1.00 -11.70
N ASN A 32 -1.89 -2.17 -12.29
CA ASN A 32 -3.21 -2.81 -12.25
C ASN A 32 -3.57 -3.21 -10.82
N ALA A 33 -2.61 -3.74 -10.06
CA ALA A 33 -2.82 -4.09 -8.65
C ALA A 33 -3.20 -2.87 -7.81
N VAL A 34 -2.58 -1.70 -8.06
CA VAL A 34 -2.96 -0.44 -7.39
C VAL A 34 -4.38 -0.05 -7.74
N VAL A 35 -4.76 -0.07 -9.02
CA VAL A 35 -6.14 0.26 -9.44
C VAL A 35 -7.14 -0.71 -8.81
N SER A 36 -6.84 -2.01 -8.81
CA SER A 36 -7.65 -3.05 -8.18
C SER A 36 -7.88 -2.77 -6.69
N ALA A 37 -6.84 -2.35 -5.96
CA ALA A 37 -6.97 -2.00 -4.54
C ALA A 37 -7.95 -0.84 -4.30
N PHE A 38 -8.07 0.12 -5.21
CA PHE A 38 -9.06 1.20 -5.08
C PHE A 38 -10.46 0.82 -5.61
N CYS A 39 -10.60 -0.28 -6.35
CA CYS A 39 -11.91 -0.82 -6.72
C CYS A 39 -12.55 -1.66 -5.60
N GLU A 40 -11.80 -2.02 -4.56
CA GLU A 40 -12.31 -2.76 -3.41
C GLU A 40 -13.07 -1.83 -2.41
N PRO A 41 -14.13 -2.33 -1.75
CA PRO A 41 -14.80 -1.57 -0.70
C PRO A 41 -13.86 -1.31 0.48
N PRO A 42 -13.88 -0.12 1.11
CA PRO A 42 -14.85 0.98 0.95
C PRO A 42 -14.49 2.03 -0.13
N LEU A 43 -13.48 1.77 -0.97
CA LEU A 43 -12.93 2.73 -1.92
C LEU A 43 -13.57 2.67 -3.31
N ASP A 44 -14.51 1.76 -3.56
CA ASP A 44 -15.18 1.54 -4.86
C ASP A 44 -15.90 2.77 -5.46
N GLY A 45 -16.08 3.83 -4.67
CA GLY A 45 -16.61 5.13 -5.09
C GLY A 45 -15.57 6.21 -5.41
N VAL A 46 -14.27 5.95 -5.21
CA VAL A 46 -13.19 6.88 -5.61
C VAL A 46 -13.14 6.94 -7.13
N PRO A 47 -13.11 8.13 -7.76
CA PRO A 47 -13.05 8.24 -9.22
C PRO A 47 -11.68 7.81 -9.74
N THR A 48 -11.48 6.50 -9.86
CA THR A 48 -10.29 5.87 -10.41
C THR A 48 -10.41 5.76 -11.91
N GLU A 49 -10.35 6.87 -12.62
CA GLU A 49 -10.14 6.80 -14.06
C GLU A 49 -8.73 6.22 -14.26
N ALA A 50 -8.62 4.94 -14.66
CA ALA A 50 -7.35 4.24 -14.80
C ALA A 50 -6.34 5.02 -15.68
N GLU A 51 -6.84 5.75 -16.68
CA GLU A 51 -6.06 6.67 -17.52
C GLU A 51 -5.32 7.75 -16.71
N THR A 52 -5.83 8.13 -15.54
CA THR A 52 -5.21 9.11 -14.66
C THR A 52 -3.97 8.54 -13.98
N LEU A 53 -3.95 7.27 -13.56
CA LEU A 53 -2.78 6.71 -12.88
C LEU A 53 -1.60 6.57 -13.84
N TYR A 54 -1.83 6.05 -15.06
CA TYR A 54 -0.84 5.98 -16.14
C TYR A 54 -0.32 7.36 -16.59
N THR A 55 -1.09 8.41 -16.36
CA THR A 55 -0.67 9.80 -16.67
C THR A 55 0.25 10.38 -15.59
N TRP A 56 0.14 9.90 -14.35
CA TRP A 56 0.84 10.45 -13.18
C TRP A 56 2.08 9.65 -12.81
N VAL A 57 2.05 8.35 -13.11
CA VAL A 57 3.07 7.38 -12.77
C VAL A 57 3.41 6.59 -14.03
N ASP A 58 4.71 6.48 -14.28
CA ASP A 58 5.23 5.58 -15.30
C ASP A 58 5.04 4.14 -14.79
N ALA A 59 4.06 3.44 -15.36
CA ALA A 59 3.65 2.10 -14.92
C ALA A 59 4.79 1.09 -15.05
N ASP A 60 5.53 1.15 -16.17
CA ASP A 60 6.70 0.32 -16.41
C ASP A 60 7.76 0.54 -15.32
N ALA A 61 7.94 1.77 -14.84
CA ALA A 61 8.88 2.05 -13.74
C ALA A 61 8.46 1.44 -12.40
N ILE A 62 7.17 1.32 -12.11
CA ILE A 62 6.69 0.59 -10.92
C ILE A 62 6.95 -0.90 -11.07
N ASP A 63 6.64 -1.47 -12.24
CA ASP A 63 6.84 -2.89 -12.49
C ASP A 63 8.32 -3.28 -12.47
N ASP A 64 9.20 -2.50 -13.12
CA ASP A 64 10.65 -2.67 -13.04
C ASP A 64 11.15 -2.55 -11.60
N LEU A 65 10.61 -1.60 -10.82
CA LEU A 65 10.97 -1.45 -9.41
C LEU A 65 10.55 -2.67 -8.59
N LEU A 66 9.35 -3.21 -8.81
CA LEU A 66 8.83 -4.36 -8.08
C LEU A 66 9.51 -5.67 -8.49
N ASP A 67 9.89 -5.83 -9.76
CA ASP A 67 10.63 -7.00 -10.26
C ASP A 67 12.09 -6.99 -9.77
N SER A 68 12.74 -5.82 -9.80
CA SER A 68 14.12 -5.66 -9.32
C SER A 68 14.24 -5.60 -7.80
N ALA A 69 13.14 -5.32 -7.10
CA ALA A 69 13.07 -5.27 -5.66
C ALA A 69 13.38 -6.63 -5.04
N ARG A 70 14.34 -6.66 -4.13
CA ARG A 70 14.40 -7.75 -3.13
C ARG A 70 13.21 -7.60 -2.18
N ALA A 71 12.81 -8.70 -1.54
CA ALA A 71 11.62 -8.86 -0.67
C ALA A 71 11.43 -7.85 0.50
N ASN A 72 12.28 -6.82 0.63
CA ASN A 72 12.22 -5.78 1.64
C ASN A 72 11.92 -4.39 1.05
N LEU A 73 11.49 -4.28 -0.21
CA LEU A 73 11.11 -2.99 -0.78
C LEU A 73 9.71 -2.58 -0.30
N ARG A 74 9.63 -1.33 0.20
CA ARG A 74 8.38 -0.69 0.60
C ARG A 74 8.35 0.71 -0.01
N LEU A 75 7.48 0.91 -0.99
CA LEU A 75 7.23 2.20 -1.60
C LEU A 75 6.04 2.85 -0.90
N SER A 76 6.13 4.14 -0.59
CA SER A 76 5.02 4.92 -0.05
C SER A 76 4.75 6.12 -0.94
N ALA A 77 3.50 6.28 -1.36
CA ALA A 77 3.04 7.37 -2.22
C ALA A 77 1.68 7.89 -1.73
N VAL A 78 1.24 9.03 -2.27
CA VAL A 78 -0.13 9.52 -2.11
C VAL A 78 -0.80 9.45 -3.48
N ILE A 79 -1.84 8.65 -3.59
CA ILE A 79 -2.60 8.42 -4.83
C ILE A 79 -4.05 8.76 -4.54
N TRP A 80 -4.62 9.67 -5.34
CA TRP A 80 -5.99 10.18 -5.13
C TRP A 80 -6.26 10.68 -3.71
N GLU A 81 -5.27 11.33 -3.08
CA GLU A 81 -5.29 11.83 -1.68
C GLU A 81 -5.17 10.74 -0.60
N TYR A 82 -5.16 9.46 -0.97
CA TYR A 82 -4.95 8.35 -0.03
C TYR A 82 -3.46 8.00 0.06
N PRO A 83 -2.90 7.88 1.29
CA PRO A 83 -1.61 7.25 1.48
C PRO A 83 -1.68 5.79 1.03
N VAL A 84 -0.78 5.43 0.12
CA VAL A 84 -0.65 4.06 -0.42
C VAL A 84 0.73 3.54 -0.13
N VAL A 85 0.79 2.31 0.33
CA VAL A 85 2.03 1.56 0.53
C VAL A 85 2.02 0.38 -0.43
N ILE A 86 3.07 0.25 -1.23
CA ILE A 86 3.23 -0.78 -2.23
C ILE A 86 4.45 -1.61 -1.85
N THR A 87 4.26 -2.92 -1.73
CA THR A 87 5.31 -3.91 -1.50
C THR A 87 5.30 -4.93 -2.65
N SER A 88 6.24 -5.89 -2.64
CA SER A 88 6.28 -6.95 -3.66
C SER A 88 5.04 -7.83 -3.67
N ASP A 89 4.41 -8.03 -2.51
CA ASP A 89 3.34 -9.02 -2.31
C ASP A 89 1.99 -8.37 -1.97
N GLU A 90 1.97 -7.09 -1.62
CA GLU A 90 0.76 -6.45 -1.11
C GLU A 90 0.73 -4.93 -1.33
N ILE A 91 -0.48 -4.41 -1.48
CA ILE A 91 -0.81 -2.99 -1.50
C ILE A 91 -1.73 -2.66 -0.33
N GLU A 92 -1.36 -1.65 0.43
CA GLU A 92 -2.12 -1.14 1.58
C GLU A 92 -2.55 0.30 1.27
N VAL A 93 -3.85 0.59 1.37
CA VAL A 93 -4.40 1.94 1.23
C VAL A 93 -4.93 2.39 2.58
N TYR A 94 -4.54 3.59 3.02
CA TYR A 94 -4.91 4.15 4.31
C TYR A 94 -5.86 5.31 4.16
N GLU A 95 -6.59 5.64 5.23
CA GLU A 95 -7.39 6.86 5.28
C GLU A 95 -6.52 8.08 4.93
N PRO A 96 -7.06 9.04 4.14
CA PRO A 96 -6.39 10.30 3.93
C PRO A 96 -6.19 10.93 5.30
N GLY A 97 -4.92 11.09 5.70
CA GLY A 97 -4.62 11.77 6.96
C GLY A 97 -5.29 13.13 6.88
N THR A 98 -6.16 13.44 7.86
CA THR A 98 -6.71 14.79 7.96
C THR A 98 -5.51 15.71 7.98
N ALA A 99 -5.33 16.51 6.92
CA ALA A 99 -4.33 17.55 6.93
C ALA A 99 -4.61 18.37 8.18
N VAL A 100 -3.75 18.26 9.19
CA VAL A 100 -3.76 19.22 10.28
C VAL A 100 -3.31 20.52 9.65
N GLU A 101 -4.27 21.43 9.49
CA GLU A 101 -4.08 22.79 8.99
C GLU A 101 -2.98 23.53 9.76
#